data_AF-A0A5Q4FGN2-F1
#
_entry.id   AF-A0A5Q4FGN2-F1
#
_cell.length_a   1.000
_cell.length_b   1.000
_cell.length_c   1.000
_cell.angle_alpha   90.00
_cell.angle_beta   90.00
_cell.angle_gamma   90.00
#
_symmetry.space_group_name_H-M   'P 1'
#
loop_
_entity.id
_entity.type
_entity.pdbx_description
1 polymer ?
#
loop_
_entity_poly.entity_id
_entity_poly.type
_entity_poly.pdbx_seq_one_letter_code
_entity_poly.pdbx_strand_id
1 'polypeptide(L)'
;MLIRSRNIAIRTLAIIALAGMPACEPVETPTPAVAPYPPEWQPNELQEAFLDQLQEDTFRFFHETTNPMNGMVPDRYPDPPFASIAAVGFGLTSWVIAVERGYVTREEAAEITRSTIRFFWEAPQGPEPEGYAGYKGFFYHFLDMETGTRYRTNELSTIDSALLLAGMLSSQQYFDQDNPVEREIRALTDSIYTRMDWQWMYS
;
A
#
# COMPACT_ATOMS: atom_id res chain seq x y z
N MET A 1 -71.49 21.50 -12.23
CA MET A 1 -72.46 22.62 -12.23
C MET A 1 -71.98 23.67 -11.24
N LEU A 2 -71.57 24.83 -11.76
CA LEU A 2 -71.37 26.14 -11.09
C LEU A 2 -70.24 26.21 -10.02
N ILE A 3 -69.43 27.26 -9.86
CA ILE A 3 -69.22 28.57 -10.48
C ILE A 3 -67.93 29.15 -9.86
N ARG A 4 -67.09 29.83 -10.68
CA ARG A 4 -66.33 31.10 -10.49
C ARG A 4 -65.59 31.36 -9.14
N SER A 5 -64.58 32.21 -9.00
CA SER A 5 -63.90 33.27 -9.78
C SER A 5 -62.72 33.72 -8.89
N ARG A 6 -61.50 33.85 -9.43
CA ARG A 6 -60.81 35.10 -9.80
C ARG A 6 -60.63 36.16 -8.69
N ASN A 7 -59.34 36.51 -8.50
CA ASN A 7 -58.80 37.88 -8.43
C ASN A 7 -58.97 38.62 -7.09
N ILE A 8 -58.10 39.50 -6.59
CA ILE A 8 -56.84 40.16 -6.99
C ILE A 8 -56.24 40.78 -5.71
N ALA A 9 -54.93 41.07 -5.72
CA ALA A 9 -54.12 42.03 -4.93
C ALA A 9 -54.75 42.71 -3.68
N ILE A 10 -54.02 42.89 -2.58
CA ILE A 10 -53.09 44.02 -2.39
C ILE A 10 -52.15 43.67 -1.23
N ARG A 11 -50.83 43.79 -1.44
CA ARG A 11 -49.83 43.72 -0.36
C ARG A 11 -49.53 45.16 0.08
N THR A 12 -49.91 45.50 1.30
CA THR A 12 -49.39 46.68 2.02
C THR A 12 -48.57 46.18 3.20
N LEU A 13 -47.33 46.66 3.29
CA LEU A 13 -46.36 46.38 4.34
C LEU A 13 -46.88 46.87 5.70
N ALA A 14 -46.74 46.05 6.75
CA ALA A 14 -46.71 46.50 8.13
C ALA A 14 -45.51 45.85 8.82
N ILE A 15 -44.56 46.68 9.23
CA ILE A 15 -43.37 46.31 9.99
C ILE A 15 -43.78 46.19 11.45
N ILE A 16 -43.59 45.00 12.04
CA ILE A 16 -43.68 44.80 13.49
C ILE A 16 -42.27 44.63 14.02
N ALA A 17 -41.86 45.55 14.89
CA ALA A 17 -40.60 45.50 15.61
C ALA A 17 -40.62 44.38 16.65
N LEU A 18 -39.71 43.42 16.53
CA LEU A 18 -39.49 42.36 17.51
C LEU A 18 -38.33 42.77 18.42
N ALA A 19 -38.60 42.88 19.72
CA ALA A 19 -37.62 43.20 20.75
C ALA A 19 -36.57 42.09 20.89
N GLY A 20 -35.30 42.49 20.99
CA GLY A 20 -34.14 41.61 20.97
C GLY A 20 -33.96 40.75 22.23
N MET A 21 -33.69 39.47 22.01
CA MET A 21 -32.95 38.63 22.96
C MET A 21 -31.45 38.84 22.71
N PRO A 22 -30.59 38.87 23.74
CA PRO A 22 -29.15 38.95 23.51
C PRO A 22 -28.71 37.64 22.85
N ALA A 23 -28.27 37.74 21.60
CA ALA A 23 -27.59 36.65 20.94
C ALA A 23 -26.30 36.36 21.72
N CYS A 24 -26.09 35.10 22.09
CA CYS A 24 -24.81 34.66 22.61
C CYS A 24 -23.78 34.83 21.49
N GLU A 25 -22.87 35.80 21.60
CA GLU A 25 -21.80 35.95 20.62
C GLU A 25 -20.89 34.72 20.67
N PRO A 26 -20.50 34.15 19.52
CA PRO A 26 -19.54 33.07 19.50
C PRO A 26 -18.19 33.60 20.01
N VAL A 27 -17.65 32.96 21.05
CA VAL A 27 -16.28 33.21 21.50
C VAL A 27 -15.35 32.77 20.37
N GLU A 28 -14.68 33.72 19.71
CA GLU A 28 -13.56 33.43 18.84
C GLU A 28 -12.43 32.82 19.69
N THR A 29 -12.28 31.50 19.65
CA THR A 29 -11.07 30.86 20.15
C THR A 29 -9.91 31.24 19.23
N PRO A 30 -8.85 31.91 19.71
CA PRO A 30 -7.70 32.23 18.89
C PRO A 30 -7.10 30.93 18.37
N THR A 31 -7.00 30.78 17.05
CA THR A 31 -6.28 29.67 16.43
C THR A 31 -4.84 29.72 16.93
N PRO A 32 -4.32 28.66 17.57
CA PRO A 32 -2.92 28.65 17.98
C PRO A 32 -2.06 28.86 16.74
N ALA A 33 -1.13 29.82 16.81
CA ALA A 33 -0.19 30.07 15.74
C ALA A 33 0.60 28.77 15.48
N VAL A 34 0.39 28.16 14.31
CA VAL A 34 1.20 27.04 13.86
C VAL A 34 2.63 27.59 13.72
N ALA A 35 3.57 27.03 14.49
CA ALA A 35 4.97 27.39 14.37
C ALA A 35 5.39 27.21 12.89
N PRO A 36 6.17 28.13 12.31
CA PRO A 36 6.65 27.96 10.95
C PRO A 36 7.36 26.61 10.87
N TYR A 37 7.02 25.81 9.85
CA TYR A 37 7.77 24.60 9.56
C TYR A 37 9.26 24.96 9.45
N PRO A 38 10.16 24.09 9.94
CA PRO A 38 11.58 24.28 9.69
C PRO A 38 11.79 24.45 8.17
N PRO A 39 12.82 25.19 7.74
CA PRO A 39 13.14 25.32 6.33
C PRO A 39 13.24 23.92 5.72
N GLU A 40 12.68 23.75 4.52
CA GLU A 40 12.79 22.50 3.78
C GLU A 40 14.27 22.11 3.69
N TRP A 41 14.56 20.85 4.00
CA TRP A 41 15.91 20.34 3.87
C TRP A 41 16.30 20.31 2.37
N GLN A 42 17.40 20.96 2.04
CA GLN A 42 17.94 21.05 0.68
C GLN A 42 19.36 20.44 0.70
N PRO A 43 19.58 19.26 0.11
CA PRO A 43 20.91 18.67 0.04
C PRO A 43 21.84 19.51 -0.83
N ASN A 44 23.12 19.56 -0.48
CA ASN A 44 24.16 19.99 -1.41
C ASN A 44 24.56 18.84 -2.35
N GLU A 45 25.34 19.15 -3.39
CA GLU A 45 25.77 18.17 -4.41
C GLU A 45 26.42 16.91 -3.83
N LEU A 46 27.22 17.03 -2.76
CA LEU A 46 27.84 15.87 -2.11
C LEU A 46 26.80 15.00 -1.39
N GLN A 47 25.80 15.61 -0.77
CA GLN A 47 24.70 14.90 -0.12
C GLN A 47 23.79 14.23 -1.15
N GLU A 48 23.52 14.88 -2.28
CA GLU A 48 22.78 14.28 -3.40
C GLU A 48 23.51 13.05 -3.95
N ALA A 49 24.79 13.19 -4.28
CA ALA A 49 25.60 12.07 -4.77
C ALA A 49 25.69 10.92 -3.76
N PHE A 50 25.78 11.24 -2.46
CA PHE A 50 25.74 10.23 -1.40
C PHE A 50 24.38 9.51 -1.35
N LEU A 51 23.27 10.24 -1.46
CA LEU A 51 21.94 9.64 -1.45
C LEU A 51 21.70 8.76 -2.67
N ASP A 52 22.13 9.18 -3.86
CA ASP A 52 22.00 8.36 -5.07
C ASP A 52 22.80 7.05 -4.94
N GLN A 53 24.04 7.11 -4.43
CA GLN A 53 24.85 5.91 -4.17
C GLN A 53 24.22 5.01 -3.10
N LEU A 54 23.74 5.60 -2.00
CA LEU A 54 23.09 4.86 -0.92
C LEU A 54 21.84 4.12 -1.43
N GLN A 55 21.07 4.74 -2.30
CA GLN A 55 19.89 4.11 -2.90
C GLN A 55 20.25 2.95 -3.82
N GLU A 56 21.24 3.12 -4.70
CA GLU A 56 21.71 2.04 -5.58
C GLU A 56 22.28 0.87 -4.78
N ASP A 57 23.11 1.14 -3.78
CA ASP A 57 23.69 0.11 -2.91
C ASP A 57 22.64 -0.61 -2.07
N THR A 58 21.58 0.10 -1.64
CA THR A 58 20.45 -0.52 -0.95
C THR A 58 19.64 -1.39 -1.91
N PHE A 59 19.41 -0.94 -3.14
CA PHE A 59 18.72 -1.74 -4.16
C PHE A 59 19.49 -3.01 -4.49
N ARG A 60 20.82 -2.95 -4.53
CA ARG A 60 21.69 -4.11 -4.79
C ARG A 60 21.41 -5.29 -3.87
N PHE A 61 21.04 -5.06 -2.61
CA PHE A 61 20.59 -6.14 -1.73
C PHE A 61 19.40 -6.91 -2.35
N PHE A 62 18.37 -6.22 -2.81
CA PHE A 62 17.21 -6.87 -3.43
C PHE A 62 17.56 -7.51 -4.77
N HIS A 63 18.35 -6.81 -5.60
CA HIS A 63 18.77 -7.31 -6.91
C HIS A 63 19.58 -8.62 -6.80
N GLU A 64 20.54 -8.68 -5.88
CA GLU A 64 21.46 -9.81 -5.74
C GLU A 64 20.89 -10.97 -4.92
N THR A 65 19.92 -10.71 -4.03
CA THR A 65 19.49 -11.72 -3.05
C THR A 65 18.07 -12.23 -3.21
N THR A 66 17.24 -11.58 -4.04
CA THR A 66 15.89 -12.09 -4.35
C THR A 66 15.99 -13.39 -5.13
N ASN A 67 15.28 -14.43 -4.72
CA ASN A 67 15.16 -15.66 -5.51
C ASN A 67 14.33 -15.37 -6.77
N PRO A 68 14.90 -15.46 -7.98
CA PRO A 68 14.20 -15.07 -9.22
C PRO A 68 13.01 -15.98 -9.57
N MET A 69 12.98 -17.20 -9.01
CA MET A 69 11.95 -18.20 -9.34
C MET A 69 10.65 -17.99 -8.57
N ASN A 70 10.71 -17.43 -7.35
CA ASN A 70 9.54 -17.29 -6.48
C ASN A 70 9.44 -15.93 -5.76
N GLY A 71 10.42 -15.04 -5.97
CA GLY A 71 10.42 -13.70 -5.39
C GLY A 71 10.78 -13.63 -3.90
N MET A 72 11.22 -14.72 -3.29
CA MET A 72 11.59 -14.73 -1.87
C MET A 72 12.80 -13.82 -1.62
N VAL A 73 12.69 -12.95 -0.63
CA VAL A 73 13.75 -12.05 -0.17
C VAL A 73 14.22 -12.51 1.20
N PRO A 74 15.54 -12.69 1.42
CA PRO A 74 16.05 -13.10 2.71
C PRO A 74 15.75 -12.07 3.79
N ASP A 75 15.50 -12.54 5.01
CA ASP A 75 15.34 -11.66 6.17
C ASP A 75 16.63 -10.87 6.50
N ARG A 76 17.79 -11.46 6.18
CA ARG A 76 19.12 -10.88 6.46
C ARG A 76 20.20 -11.46 5.55
N TYR A 77 21.34 -10.77 5.44
CA TYR A 77 22.49 -11.22 4.64
C TYR A 77 23.79 -11.03 5.44
N PRO A 78 24.84 -11.89 5.31
CA PRO A 78 25.06 -12.93 4.29
C PRO A 78 24.57 -14.35 4.60
N ASP A 79 24.05 -14.62 5.79
CA ASP A 79 23.63 -15.97 6.20
C ASP A 79 22.10 -16.05 6.41
N PRO A 80 21.29 -16.05 5.34
CA PRO A 80 19.85 -16.17 5.43
C PRO A 80 19.40 -17.62 5.57
N PRO A 81 18.72 -18.00 6.66
CA PRO A 81 18.13 -19.33 6.75
C PRO A 81 16.70 -19.38 6.18
N PHE A 82 16.09 -18.23 5.84
CA PHE A 82 14.68 -18.07 5.47
C PHE A 82 14.39 -16.70 4.86
N ALA A 83 13.22 -16.58 4.23
CA ALA A 83 12.66 -15.35 3.68
C ALA A 83 11.79 -14.61 4.70
N SER A 84 11.69 -13.29 4.58
CA SER A 84 10.70 -12.46 5.29
C SER A 84 9.69 -11.88 4.30
N ILE A 85 8.39 -12.10 4.52
CA ILE A 85 7.36 -11.57 3.61
C ILE A 85 7.28 -10.03 3.64
N ALA A 86 7.66 -9.41 4.76
CA ALA A 86 7.78 -7.94 4.83
C ALA A 86 8.93 -7.46 3.94
N ALA A 87 10.07 -8.14 3.95
CA ALA A 87 11.19 -7.85 3.06
C ALA A 87 10.82 -8.03 1.58
N VAL A 88 9.99 -9.02 1.26
CA VAL A 88 9.41 -9.18 -0.10
C VAL A 88 8.56 -7.96 -0.48
N GLY A 89 7.67 -7.50 0.40
CA GLY A 89 6.87 -6.29 0.18
C GLY A 89 7.71 -5.04 -0.12
N PHE A 90 8.78 -4.84 0.66
CA PHE A 90 9.74 -3.76 0.40
C PHE A 90 10.50 -3.98 -0.92
N GLY A 91 10.91 -5.21 -1.21
CA GLY A 91 11.57 -5.56 -2.46
C GLY A 91 10.73 -5.20 -3.69
N LEU A 92 9.43 -5.52 -3.69
CA LEU A 92 8.50 -5.15 -4.77
C LEU A 92 8.47 -3.63 -5.03
N THR A 93 8.55 -2.82 -3.97
CA THR A 93 8.62 -1.36 -4.10
C THR A 93 10.00 -0.91 -4.58
N SER A 94 11.07 -1.55 -4.11
CA SER A 94 12.45 -1.28 -4.55
C SER A 94 12.65 -1.52 -6.05
N TRP A 95 12.00 -2.55 -6.63
CA TRP A 95 12.02 -2.78 -8.07
C TRP A 95 11.40 -1.63 -8.86
N VAL A 96 10.29 -1.05 -8.38
CA VAL A 96 9.68 0.15 -8.99
C VAL A 96 10.64 1.34 -8.95
N ILE A 97 11.24 1.59 -7.79
CA ILE A 97 12.22 2.68 -7.61
C ILE A 97 13.42 2.49 -8.54
N ALA A 98 13.90 1.25 -8.69
CA ALA A 98 15.05 0.93 -9.53
C ALA A 98 14.80 1.21 -11.02
N VAL A 99 13.56 1.04 -11.51
CA VAL A 99 13.19 1.44 -12.88
C VAL A 99 13.25 2.96 -13.03
N GLU A 100 12.65 3.71 -12.11
CA GLU A 100 12.65 5.18 -12.14
C GLU A 100 14.05 5.77 -11.99
N ARG A 101 14.95 5.08 -11.28
CA ARG A 101 16.36 5.46 -11.14
C ARG A 101 17.24 4.95 -12.28
N GLY A 102 16.71 4.14 -13.20
CA GLY A 102 17.46 3.59 -14.33
C GLY A 102 18.49 2.52 -13.96
N TYR A 103 18.37 1.89 -12.78
CA TYR A 103 19.24 0.79 -12.36
C TYR A 103 18.93 -0.51 -13.10
N VAL A 104 17.67 -0.71 -13.47
CA VAL A 104 17.17 -1.87 -14.22
C VAL A 104 16.15 -1.43 -15.28
N THR A 105 15.89 -2.31 -16.25
CA THR A 105 14.81 -2.08 -17.22
C THR A 105 13.45 -2.30 -16.60
N ARG A 106 12.42 -1.67 -17.16
CA ARG A 106 11.03 -1.88 -16.73
C ARG A 106 10.61 -3.34 -16.92
N GLU A 107 11.03 -3.95 -18.03
CA GLU A 107 10.73 -5.33 -18.36
C GLU A 107 11.33 -6.30 -17.35
N GLU A 108 12.60 -6.12 -16.96
CA GLU A 108 13.25 -6.90 -15.91
C GLU A 108 12.50 -6.80 -14.58
N ALA A 109 12.17 -5.57 -14.15
CA ALA A 109 11.44 -5.32 -12.91
C ALA A 109 10.01 -5.90 -12.95
N ALA A 110 9.32 -5.84 -14.10
CA ALA A 110 7.99 -6.41 -14.27
C ALA A 110 8.02 -7.94 -14.20
N GLU A 111 9.04 -8.60 -14.76
CA GLU A 111 9.17 -10.06 -14.74
C GLU A 111 9.36 -10.60 -13.32
N ILE A 112 10.28 -10.03 -12.53
CA ILE A 112 10.48 -10.44 -11.13
C ILE A 112 9.27 -10.12 -10.26
N THR A 113 8.62 -8.97 -10.49
CA THR A 113 7.37 -8.59 -9.81
C THR A 113 6.26 -9.61 -10.10
N ARG A 114 6.05 -9.97 -11.37
CA ARG A 114 5.06 -10.97 -11.79
C ARG A 114 5.36 -12.34 -11.18
N SER A 115 6.63 -12.77 -11.21
CA SER A 115 7.07 -14.05 -10.62
C SER A 115 6.71 -14.12 -9.13
N THR A 116 7.05 -13.07 -8.38
CA THR A 116 6.74 -12.92 -6.96
C THR A 116 5.25 -13.00 -6.69
N ILE A 117 4.45 -12.16 -7.37
CA ILE A 117 2.99 -12.08 -7.13
C ILE A 117 2.31 -13.39 -7.52
N ARG A 118 2.73 -14.01 -8.64
CA ARG A 118 2.22 -15.33 -9.05
C ARG A 118 2.50 -16.39 -8.00
N PHE A 119 3.71 -16.42 -7.44
CA PHE A 119 4.03 -17.33 -6.36
C PHE A 119 3.05 -17.16 -5.19
N PHE A 120 2.84 -15.94 -4.66
CA PHE A 120 1.93 -15.73 -3.53
C PHE A 120 0.46 -16.01 -3.86
N TRP A 121 0.05 -15.85 -5.11
CA TRP A 121 -1.27 -16.26 -5.56
C TRP A 121 -1.44 -17.79 -5.50
N GLU A 122 -0.47 -18.54 -6.02
CA GLU A 122 -0.49 -20.01 -6.11
C GLU A 122 -0.09 -20.71 -4.80
N ALA A 123 0.53 -19.99 -3.87
CA ALA A 123 1.08 -20.54 -2.65
C ALA A 123 0.01 -21.24 -1.78
N PRO A 124 0.31 -22.42 -1.22
CA PRO A 124 -0.65 -23.21 -0.48
C PRO A 124 -1.14 -22.48 0.78
N GLN A 125 -2.45 -22.52 1.03
CA GLN A 125 -3.11 -21.94 2.20
C GLN A 125 -3.84 -23.01 3.02
N GLY A 126 -3.65 -23.06 4.34
CA GLY A 126 -4.22 -24.12 5.19
C GLY A 126 -3.99 -23.92 6.70
N PRO A 127 -4.87 -24.46 7.56
CA PRO A 127 -4.78 -24.34 9.02
C PRO A 127 -3.68 -25.21 9.66
N GLU A 128 -3.10 -26.15 8.91
CA GLU A 128 -2.12 -27.10 9.40
C GLU A 128 -0.80 -26.41 9.76
N PRO A 129 -0.02 -26.98 10.68
CA PRO A 129 1.21 -26.34 11.17
C PRO A 129 2.32 -26.20 10.12
N GLU A 130 2.34 -27.07 9.10
CA GLU A 130 3.40 -27.20 8.09
C GLU A 130 2.82 -27.39 6.68
N GLY A 131 3.62 -27.10 5.66
CA GLY A 131 3.27 -27.31 4.24
C GLY A 131 2.48 -26.18 3.58
N TYR A 132 2.17 -25.12 4.32
CA TYR A 132 1.40 -23.96 3.84
C TYR A 132 2.20 -22.68 3.97
N ALA A 133 2.02 -21.74 3.04
CA ALA A 133 2.59 -20.39 3.09
C ALA A 133 1.74 -19.43 3.95
N GLY A 134 0.50 -19.81 4.23
CA GLY A 134 -0.41 -18.96 4.98
C GLY A 134 -1.76 -19.60 5.26
N TYR A 135 -2.67 -18.81 5.80
CA TYR A 135 -4.03 -19.22 6.10
C TYR A 135 -4.98 -18.03 5.96
N LYS A 136 -6.19 -18.26 5.46
CA LYS A 136 -7.26 -17.24 5.32
C LYS A 136 -6.86 -16.01 4.49
N GLY A 137 -5.94 -16.21 3.55
CA GLY A 137 -5.40 -15.16 2.68
C GLY A 137 -4.24 -14.38 3.30
N PHE A 138 -3.95 -14.58 4.58
CA PHE A 138 -2.75 -14.06 5.23
C PHE A 138 -1.57 -15.01 5.03
N PHE A 139 -0.36 -14.54 5.29
CA PHE A 139 0.88 -15.29 5.14
C PHE A 139 1.65 -15.36 6.45
N TYR A 140 2.43 -16.42 6.62
CA TYR A 140 3.34 -16.57 7.75
C TYR A 140 4.51 -15.59 7.60
N HIS A 141 5.00 -15.04 8.71
CA HIS A 141 6.09 -14.07 8.73
C HIS A 141 7.31 -14.56 7.95
N PHE A 142 7.78 -15.77 8.29
CA PHE A 142 8.94 -16.38 7.66
C PHE A 142 8.56 -17.57 6.81
N LEU A 143 9.10 -17.60 5.59
CA LEU A 143 8.93 -18.67 4.61
C LEU A 143 10.29 -19.27 4.24
N ASP A 144 10.29 -20.51 3.80
CA ASP A 144 11.46 -21.15 3.21
C ASP A 144 11.85 -20.45 1.90
N MET A 145 13.15 -20.25 1.65
CA MET A 145 13.63 -19.52 0.48
C MET A 145 13.32 -20.23 -0.84
N GLU A 146 13.23 -21.57 -0.84
CA GLU A 146 13.03 -22.37 -2.04
C GLU A 146 11.56 -22.72 -2.22
N THR A 147 10.94 -23.27 -1.18
CA THR A 147 9.56 -23.79 -1.26
C THR A 147 8.51 -22.71 -1.00
N GLY A 148 8.88 -21.65 -0.28
CA GLY A 148 7.98 -20.60 0.19
C GLY A 148 6.85 -21.11 1.11
N THR A 149 7.00 -22.29 1.70
CA THR A 149 6.15 -22.74 2.81
C THR A 149 6.65 -22.17 4.15
N ARG A 150 5.81 -22.16 5.18
CA ARG A 150 6.15 -21.67 6.53
C ARG A 150 7.50 -22.21 7.01
N TYR A 151 8.39 -21.31 7.38
CA TYR A 151 9.66 -21.67 7.97
C TYR A 151 9.51 -21.94 9.47
N ARG A 152 9.64 -23.22 9.87
CA ARG A 152 9.48 -23.66 11.27
C ARG A 152 8.15 -23.16 11.87
N THR A 153 8.13 -22.93 13.17
CA THR A 153 6.99 -22.35 13.88
C THR A 153 7.17 -20.84 13.98
N ASN A 154 6.48 -20.09 13.12
CA ASN A 154 6.35 -18.62 13.20
C ASN A 154 4.91 -18.17 12.93
N GLU A 155 4.50 -17.05 13.48
CA GLU A 155 3.12 -16.56 13.45
C GLU A 155 2.56 -16.33 12.05
N LEU A 156 1.24 -16.52 11.92
CA LEU A 156 0.50 -15.95 10.80
C LEU A 156 0.46 -14.43 11.01
N SER A 157 1.19 -13.68 10.19
CA SER A 157 1.51 -12.29 10.51
C SER A 157 0.59 -11.32 9.76
N THR A 158 -0.25 -10.62 10.51
CA THR A 158 -1.14 -9.58 9.95
C THR A 158 -0.36 -8.38 9.43
N ILE A 159 0.62 -7.92 10.19
CA ILE A 159 1.42 -6.75 9.83
C ILE A 159 2.29 -7.05 8.61
N ASP A 160 2.95 -8.19 8.56
CA ASP A 160 3.84 -8.50 7.44
C ASP A 160 3.04 -8.84 6.17
N SER A 161 1.86 -9.45 6.32
CA SER A 161 0.92 -9.61 5.20
C SER A 161 0.46 -8.25 4.67
N ALA A 162 0.22 -7.26 5.54
CA ALA A 162 -0.14 -5.91 5.12
C ALA A 162 1.03 -5.19 4.41
N LEU A 163 2.27 -5.36 4.89
CA LEU A 163 3.47 -4.81 4.24
C LEU A 163 3.73 -5.45 2.86
N LEU A 164 3.58 -6.77 2.76
CA LEU A 164 3.62 -7.49 1.49
C LEU A 164 2.59 -6.94 0.51
N LEU A 165 1.34 -6.81 0.97
CA LEU A 165 0.23 -6.32 0.15
C LEU A 165 0.45 -4.87 -0.30
N ALA A 166 1.01 -4.02 0.55
CA ALA A 166 1.36 -2.64 0.19
C ALA A 166 2.39 -2.60 -0.96
N GLY A 167 3.39 -3.48 -0.93
CA GLY A 167 4.32 -3.67 -2.04
C GLY A 167 3.63 -4.11 -3.33
N MET A 168 2.77 -5.14 -3.25
CA MET A 168 2.01 -5.64 -4.40
C MET A 168 1.10 -4.58 -5.02
N LEU A 169 0.39 -3.80 -4.19
CA LEU A 169 -0.48 -2.72 -4.64
C LEU A 169 0.32 -1.57 -5.28
N SER A 170 1.48 -1.23 -4.73
CA SER A 170 2.38 -0.24 -5.32
C SER A 170 2.85 -0.68 -6.70
N SER A 171 3.27 -1.94 -6.83
CA SER A 171 3.64 -2.54 -8.12
C SER A 171 2.46 -2.60 -9.09
N GLN A 172 1.25 -2.95 -8.63
CA GLN A 172 0.04 -2.95 -9.47
C GLN A 172 -0.26 -1.58 -10.06
N GLN A 173 -0.10 -0.50 -9.28
CA GLN A 173 -0.34 0.85 -9.77
C GLN A 173 0.75 1.31 -10.75
N TYR A 174 1.99 0.88 -10.54
CA TYR A 174 3.12 1.28 -11.38
C TYR A 174 3.19 0.51 -12.72
N PHE A 175 2.94 -0.79 -12.68
CA PHE A 175 2.93 -1.68 -13.86
C PHE A 175 1.57 -1.67 -14.55
N ASP A 176 1.29 -0.60 -15.29
CA ASP A 176 0.00 -0.25 -15.90
C ASP A 176 -0.09 -0.45 -17.43
N GLN A 177 0.98 -0.91 -18.10
CA GLN A 177 0.98 -1.05 -19.56
C GLN A 177 0.05 -2.17 -20.04
N ASP A 178 -0.38 -2.07 -21.31
CA ASP A 178 -1.23 -3.05 -21.98
C ASP A 178 -0.42 -4.21 -22.59
N ASN A 179 0.29 -4.94 -21.74
CA ASN A 179 1.01 -6.15 -22.11
C ASN A 179 0.63 -7.33 -21.18
N PRO A 180 0.86 -8.59 -21.59
CA PRO A 180 0.45 -9.74 -20.79
C PRO A 180 1.06 -9.79 -19.38
N VAL A 181 2.31 -9.35 -19.23
CA VAL A 181 3.06 -9.38 -17.95
C VAL A 181 2.41 -8.46 -16.93
N GLU A 182 2.23 -7.20 -17.31
CA GLU A 182 1.70 -6.17 -16.42
C GLU A 182 0.20 -6.37 -16.16
N ARG A 183 -0.56 -6.87 -17.15
CA ARG A 183 -1.97 -7.28 -16.91
C ARG A 183 -2.09 -8.37 -15.85
N GLU A 184 -1.17 -9.34 -15.85
CA GLU A 184 -1.18 -10.41 -14.87
C GLU A 184 -0.80 -9.92 -13.47
N ILE A 185 0.21 -9.05 -13.36
CA ILE A 185 0.54 -8.36 -12.09
C ILE A 185 -0.73 -7.74 -11.49
N ARG A 186 -1.46 -6.94 -12.29
CA ARG A 186 -2.66 -6.26 -11.81
C ARG A 186 -3.77 -7.22 -11.39
N ALA A 187 -4.05 -8.24 -12.21
CA ALA A 187 -5.13 -9.19 -11.95
C ALA A 187 -4.85 -10.06 -10.71
N LEU A 188 -3.62 -10.52 -10.53
CA LEU A 188 -3.25 -11.37 -9.39
C LEU A 188 -3.19 -10.56 -8.10
N THR A 189 -2.69 -9.32 -8.12
CA THR A 189 -2.72 -8.44 -6.95
C THR A 189 -4.15 -8.19 -6.47
N ASP A 190 -5.09 -7.89 -7.37
CA ASP A 190 -6.51 -7.72 -7.01
C ASP A 190 -7.09 -9.01 -6.39
N SER A 191 -6.72 -10.16 -6.95
CA SER A 191 -7.18 -11.47 -6.45
C SER A 191 -6.60 -11.77 -5.06
N ILE A 192 -5.34 -11.43 -4.79
CA ILE A 192 -4.73 -11.57 -3.46
C ILE A 192 -5.37 -10.61 -2.47
N TYR A 193 -5.52 -9.33 -2.83
CA TYR A 193 -6.14 -8.29 -1.99
C TYR A 193 -7.55 -8.72 -1.53
N THR A 194 -8.36 -9.19 -2.47
CA THR A 194 -9.74 -9.62 -2.19
C THR A 194 -9.85 -10.96 -1.44
N ARG A 195 -8.83 -11.81 -1.50
CA ARG A 195 -8.78 -13.10 -0.80
C ARG A 195 -8.51 -12.97 0.71
N MET A 196 -7.94 -11.85 1.16
CA MET A 196 -7.59 -11.64 2.57
C MET A 196 -8.85 -11.48 3.43
N ASP A 197 -9.09 -12.44 4.33
CA ASP A 197 -10.27 -12.48 5.20
C ASP A 197 -10.06 -11.63 6.47
N TRP A 198 -10.06 -10.30 6.29
CA TRP A 198 -9.89 -9.36 7.41
C TRP A 198 -10.98 -9.50 8.48
N GLN A 199 -12.20 -9.89 8.10
CA GLN A 199 -13.28 -10.10 9.07
C GLN A 199 -12.96 -11.27 10.00
N TRP A 200 -12.45 -12.38 9.47
CA TRP A 200 -11.99 -13.51 10.27
C TRP A 200 -10.83 -13.14 11.21
N MET A 201 -9.92 -12.27 10.78
CA MET A 201 -8.77 -11.88 11.61
C MET A 201 -9.18 -11.10 12.87
N TYR A 202 -10.28 -10.36 12.81
CA TYR A 202 -10.80 -9.55 13.92
C TYR A 202 -11.99 -10.18 14.66
N SER A 203 -12.38 -11.40 14.30
CA SER A 203 -13.49 -12.14 14.95
C SER A 203 -13.00 -13.02 16.09
#